data_AF-A0A9K3HT93-F1
#
_entry.id   AF-A0A9K3HT93-F1
#
_cell.length_a   1.000
_cell.length_b   1.000
_cell.length_c   1.000
_cell.angle_alpha   90.00
_cell.angle_beta   90.00
_cell.angle_gamma   90.00
#
_symmetry.space_group_name_H-M   'P 1'
#
loop_
_entity.id
_entity.type
_entity.pdbx_description
1 polymer ?
#
loop_
_entity_poly.entity_id
_entity_poly.type
_entity_poly.pdbx_seq_one_letter_code
_entity_poly.pdbx_strand_id
1 'polypeptide(L)'
;MMDISDLNIQIKIRTQFLSPKVIYGAHLVFKFCEPRKFSRKLMYINLKYQMGSETRHAYFATRGDDEWMMIELCRFIPHKKDVDFEVLLGSLSRYYCGSGAIYVEGIHFRAIDDSTFKPEVYENLKGVQRVLKSNLDSVQQVSVDYDEITQLEDGVKILPQSNVNGKKWHTLPAKMVLYESSDVKRYNWKALDESESRFREVAELLSHQVFRIKCNIETQKLSADTDYACYLVFKLSQKCHGLQCPVKVRDVLLRKNKEFKFLYFRSPRTVNIHNIERVPKPREDGLMEVIVWEFNSGKNDHVPMSLKLRCYEGTMSGLIVHGIEFCPL
;
A
#
# COMPACT_ATOMS: atom_id res chain seq x y z
N MET A 1 -30.61 -10.38 -11.63
CA MET A 1 -30.02 -9.13 -11.09
C MET A 1 -28.58 -9.48 -10.72
N MET A 2 -27.58 -8.89 -11.36
CA MET A 2 -26.17 -9.24 -11.14
C MET A 2 -25.75 -8.84 -9.71
N ASP A 3 -25.35 -9.82 -8.89
CA ASP A 3 -24.66 -9.57 -7.62
C ASP A 3 -23.24 -9.10 -7.96
N ILE A 4 -22.77 -8.03 -7.32
CA ILE A 4 -21.45 -7.47 -7.58
C ILE A 4 -20.31 -8.41 -7.20
N SER A 5 -20.57 -9.47 -6.44
CA SER A 5 -19.56 -10.51 -6.18
C SER A 5 -19.33 -11.46 -7.34
N ASP A 6 -20.18 -11.44 -8.37
CA ASP A 6 -20.09 -12.32 -9.53
C ASP A 6 -20.67 -11.62 -10.77
N LEU A 7 -19.90 -10.64 -11.27
CA LEU A 7 -20.30 -9.80 -12.40
C LEU A 7 -20.36 -10.61 -13.70
N ASN A 8 -19.35 -11.45 -13.95
CA ASN A 8 -19.18 -12.24 -15.19
C ASN A 8 -19.42 -11.45 -16.48
N ILE A 9 -18.96 -10.19 -16.52
CA ILE A 9 -19.11 -9.32 -17.69
C ILE A 9 -17.84 -9.42 -18.54
N GLN A 10 -17.98 -10.00 -19.73
CA GLN A 10 -16.91 -10.04 -20.72
C GLN A 10 -16.94 -8.77 -21.58
N ILE A 11 -15.81 -8.07 -21.61
CA ILE A 11 -15.64 -6.80 -22.33
C ILE A 11 -14.60 -7.03 -23.41
N LYS A 12 -15.01 -6.80 -24.67
CA LYS A 12 -14.09 -6.79 -25.81
C LYS A 12 -13.70 -5.36 -26.14
N ILE A 13 -12.44 -5.00 -25.91
CA ILE A 13 -11.89 -3.68 -26.24
C ILE A 13 -11.31 -3.74 -27.65
N ARG A 14 -11.79 -2.85 -28.52
CA ARG A 14 -11.27 -2.68 -29.89
C ARG A 14 -10.64 -1.30 -30.03
N THR A 15 -9.45 -1.25 -30.61
CA THR A 15 -8.62 -0.03 -30.65
C THR A 15 -8.66 0.72 -31.99
N GLN A 16 -9.46 0.25 -32.94
CA GLN A 16 -9.55 0.72 -34.33
C GLN A 16 -9.84 2.22 -34.52
N PHE A 17 -10.46 2.88 -33.53
CA PHE A 17 -10.80 4.31 -33.59
C PHE A 17 -9.86 5.20 -32.75
N LEU A 18 -8.83 4.63 -32.14
CA LEU A 18 -7.90 5.37 -31.29
C LEU A 18 -6.69 5.83 -32.10
N SER A 19 -6.21 7.03 -31.80
CA SER A 19 -5.01 7.57 -32.47
C SER A 19 -3.78 6.73 -32.12
N PRO A 20 -3.00 6.26 -33.10
CA PRO A 20 -1.84 5.42 -32.85
C PRO A 20 -0.75 6.19 -32.10
N LYS A 21 0.12 5.47 -31.36
CA LYS A 21 1.25 6.03 -30.58
C LYS A 21 0.86 6.95 -29.42
N VAL A 22 -0.42 7.06 -29.09
CA VAL A 22 -0.91 7.76 -27.90
C VAL A 22 -1.17 6.74 -26.79
N ILE A 23 -0.82 7.06 -25.55
CA ILE A 23 -1.13 6.19 -24.41
C ILE A 23 -2.59 6.42 -24.03
N TYR A 24 -3.38 5.36 -23.98
CA TYR A 24 -4.75 5.40 -23.48
C TYR A 24 -4.91 4.61 -22.21
N GLY A 25 -5.66 5.15 -21.26
CA GLY A 25 -6.26 4.41 -20.17
C GLY A 25 -7.69 3.96 -20.55
N ALA A 26 -7.97 2.66 -20.46
CA ALA A 26 -9.33 2.13 -20.52
C ALA A 26 -9.98 2.18 -19.13
N HIS A 27 -11.09 2.89 -19.03
CA HIS A 27 -11.83 3.10 -17.79
C HIS A 27 -13.20 2.46 -17.87
N LEU A 28 -13.53 1.58 -16.91
CA LEU A 28 -14.90 1.13 -16.74
C LEU A 28 -15.73 2.25 -16.13
N VAL A 29 -16.85 2.58 -16.78
CA VAL A 29 -17.81 3.56 -16.30
C VAL A 29 -19.06 2.84 -15.80
N PHE A 30 -19.34 3.01 -14.50
CA PHE A 30 -20.40 2.27 -13.83
C PHE A 30 -21.03 3.09 -12.70
N LYS A 31 -22.23 2.70 -12.27
CA LYS A 31 -22.97 3.33 -11.17
C LYS A 31 -23.63 2.26 -10.32
N PHE A 32 -23.72 2.46 -9.01
CA PHE A 32 -24.47 1.55 -8.15
C PHE A 32 -25.98 1.79 -8.32
N CYS A 33 -26.78 0.72 -8.40
CA CYS A 33 -28.24 0.85 -8.55
C CYS A 33 -28.89 1.47 -7.30
N GLU A 34 -28.36 1.14 -6.12
CA GLU A 34 -28.84 1.68 -4.86
C GLU A 34 -28.16 3.03 -4.54
N PRO A 35 -28.90 4.06 -4.11
CA PRO A 35 -28.32 5.33 -3.69
C PRO A 35 -27.34 5.14 -2.54
N ARG A 36 -26.18 5.79 -2.63
CA ARG A 36 -25.14 5.67 -1.60
C ARG A 36 -24.68 7.04 -1.12
N LYS A 37 -24.58 7.18 0.19
CA LYS A 37 -24.02 8.37 0.83
C LYS A 37 -22.50 8.23 0.88
N PHE A 38 -21.83 8.66 -0.17
CA PHE A 38 -20.38 8.79 -0.18
C PHE A 38 -19.99 10.24 0.05
N SER A 39 -19.06 10.46 0.98
CA SER A 39 -18.53 11.80 1.27
C SER A 39 -17.23 12.10 0.51
N ARG A 40 -16.63 11.12 -0.18
CA ARG A 40 -15.34 11.25 -0.86
C ARG A 40 -15.50 11.04 -2.36
N LYS A 41 -14.74 11.79 -3.15
CA LYS A 41 -14.65 11.64 -4.60
C LYS A 41 -13.91 10.36 -5.00
N LEU A 42 -12.86 9.99 -4.26
CA LEU A 42 -12.12 8.74 -4.45
C LEU A 42 -12.71 7.62 -3.58
N MET A 43 -13.15 6.56 -4.24
CA MET A 43 -13.88 5.44 -3.66
C MET A 43 -13.03 4.18 -3.68
N TYR A 44 -12.83 3.54 -2.53
CA TYR A 44 -12.26 2.20 -2.51
C TYR A 44 -13.36 1.19 -2.89
N ILE A 45 -13.15 0.44 -3.96
CA ILE A 45 -14.13 -0.52 -4.48
C ILE A 45 -13.59 -1.95 -4.65
N ASN A 46 -12.28 -2.11 -4.86
CA ASN A 46 -11.62 -3.37 -5.23
C ASN A 46 -12.38 -4.19 -6.29
N LEU A 47 -12.23 -3.78 -7.55
CA LEU A 47 -12.64 -4.56 -8.71
C LEU A 47 -11.59 -5.62 -9.03
N LYS A 48 -11.97 -6.89 -8.87
CA LYS A 48 -11.25 -8.05 -9.38
C LYS A 48 -11.69 -8.31 -10.83
N TYR A 49 -10.73 -8.40 -11.73
CA TYR A 49 -10.98 -8.71 -13.14
C TYR A 49 -9.84 -9.57 -13.71
N GLN A 50 -10.10 -10.25 -14.82
CA GLN A 50 -9.09 -11.00 -15.56
C GLN A 50 -8.77 -10.27 -16.85
N MET A 51 -7.50 -10.25 -17.21
CA MET A 51 -7.02 -9.71 -18.48
C MET A 51 -5.93 -10.66 -18.99
N GLY A 52 -6.22 -11.38 -20.07
CA GLY A 52 -5.44 -12.55 -20.46
C GLY A 52 -5.50 -13.64 -19.38
N SER A 53 -4.36 -14.24 -19.03
CA SER A 53 -4.26 -15.27 -17.98
C SER A 53 -4.08 -14.70 -16.57
N GLU A 54 -4.01 -13.38 -16.41
CA GLU A 54 -3.74 -12.75 -15.11
C GLU A 54 -5.02 -12.27 -14.44
N THR A 55 -5.17 -12.61 -13.16
CA THR A 55 -6.13 -11.93 -12.28
C THR A 55 -5.52 -10.63 -11.78
N ARG A 56 -6.29 -9.54 -11.87
CA ARG A 56 -5.88 -8.18 -11.55
C ARG A 56 -6.90 -7.54 -10.61
N HIS A 57 -6.42 -6.52 -9.90
CA HIS A 57 -7.22 -5.72 -8.98
C HIS A 57 -7.06 -4.23 -9.31
N ALA A 58 -8.18 -3.54 -9.43
CA ALA A 58 -8.24 -2.09 -9.44
C ALA A 58 -8.97 -1.65 -8.16
N TYR A 59 -8.29 -0.93 -7.28
CA TYR A 59 -8.79 -0.68 -5.93
C TYR A 59 -9.67 0.55 -5.81
N PHE A 60 -9.45 1.55 -6.66
CA PHE A 60 -10.09 2.85 -6.52
C PHE A 60 -10.86 3.25 -7.76
N ALA A 61 -12.04 3.83 -7.54
CA ALA A 61 -12.84 4.49 -8.56
C ALA A 61 -13.00 5.97 -8.21
N THR A 62 -13.00 6.83 -9.21
CA THR A 62 -13.29 8.25 -9.04
C THR A 62 -14.74 8.51 -9.37
N ARG A 63 -15.48 9.13 -8.44
CA ARG A 63 -16.87 9.53 -8.62
C ARG A 63 -16.95 10.88 -9.34
N GLY A 64 -17.78 10.95 -10.38
CA GLY A 64 -18.21 12.18 -11.01
C GLY A 64 -19.34 12.87 -10.23
N ASP A 65 -19.72 14.06 -10.69
CA ASP A 65 -20.80 14.85 -10.08
C ASP A 65 -22.19 14.28 -10.41
N ASP A 66 -22.29 13.45 -11.44
CA ASP A 66 -23.46 12.71 -11.91
C ASP A 66 -23.65 11.33 -11.23
N GLU A 67 -22.84 11.06 -10.20
CA GLU A 67 -22.74 9.79 -9.47
C GLU A 67 -22.19 8.60 -10.29
N TRP A 68 -21.79 8.80 -11.55
CA TRP A 68 -21.06 7.80 -12.29
C TRP A 68 -19.63 7.67 -11.72
N MET A 69 -19.12 6.45 -11.71
CA MET A 69 -17.79 6.14 -11.25
C MET A 69 -16.95 5.67 -12.43
N MET A 70 -15.68 6.07 -12.42
CA MET A 70 -14.69 5.58 -13.36
C MET A 70 -13.57 4.87 -12.62
N ILE A 71 -13.25 3.66 -13.07
CA ILE A 71 -12.11 2.90 -12.59
C ILE A 71 -11.20 2.49 -13.75
N GLU A 72 -9.92 2.79 -13.63
CA GLU A 72 -8.92 2.46 -14.64
C GLU A 72 -8.62 0.95 -14.61
N LEU A 73 -8.78 0.28 -15.75
CA LEU A 73 -8.51 -1.15 -15.91
C LEU A 73 -7.09 -1.38 -16.43
N CYS A 74 -6.67 -0.65 -17.45
CA CYS A 74 -5.34 -0.80 -18.04
C CYS A 74 -4.92 0.44 -18.83
N ARG A 75 -3.61 0.56 -19.04
CA ARG A 75 -3.00 1.48 -20.00
C ARG A 75 -2.43 0.69 -21.17
N PHE A 76 -2.57 1.22 -22.37
CA PHE A 76 -2.02 0.61 -23.58
C PHE A 76 -1.73 1.67 -24.63
N ILE A 77 -0.88 1.32 -25.60
CA ILE A 77 -0.63 2.13 -26.80
C ILE A 77 -1.20 1.37 -27.99
N PRO A 78 -2.19 1.93 -28.71
CA PRO A 78 -2.67 1.33 -29.95
C PRO A 78 -1.57 1.44 -31.01
N HIS A 79 -1.19 0.29 -31.56
CA HIS A 79 -0.33 0.22 -32.74
C HIS A 79 -1.19 0.35 -34.00
N LYS A 80 -0.55 0.46 -35.18
CA LYS A 80 -1.26 0.53 -36.48
C LYS A 80 -2.15 -0.67 -36.82
N LYS A 81 -2.12 -1.76 -36.04
CA LYS A 81 -2.99 -2.93 -36.21
C LYS A 81 -4.07 -2.86 -35.14
N ASP A 82 -5.31 -3.16 -35.54
CA ASP A 82 -6.45 -3.33 -34.64
C ASP A 82 -6.11 -4.42 -33.61
N VAL A 83 -5.70 -4.01 -32.41
CA VAL A 83 -5.51 -4.93 -31.30
C VAL A 83 -6.85 -5.00 -30.58
N ASP A 84 -7.42 -6.20 -30.59
CA ASP A 84 -8.53 -6.58 -29.75
C ASP A 84 -8.00 -7.29 -28.51
N PHE A 85 -8.48 -6.91 -27.34
CA PHE A 85 -8.22 -7.68 -26.13
C PHE A 85 -9.46 -7.75 -25.24
N GLU A 86 -9.51 -8.79 -24.43
CA GLU A 86 -10.66 -9.12 -23.60
C GLU A 86 -10.35 -8.89 -22.13
N VAL A 87 -11.35 -8.36 -21.44
CA VAL A 87 -11.35 -8.17 -20.00
C VAL A 87 -12.60 -8.86 -19.44
N LEU A 88 -12.42 -9.76 -18.48
CA LEU A 88 -13.54 -10.37 -17.76
C LEU A 88 -13.66 -9.73 -16.39
N LEU A 89 -14.73 -8.98 -16.15
CA LEU A 89 -15.03 -8.43 -14.83
C LEU A 89 -15.50 -9.56 -13.91
N GLY A 90 -14.79 -9.75 -12.81
CA GLY A 90 -15.10 -10.78 -11.83
C GLY A 90 -16.00 -10.27 -10.73
N SER A 91 -15.48 -9.39 -9.87
CA SER A 91 -16.23 -8.96 -8.68
C SER A 91 -15.78 -7.62 -8.12
N LEU A 92 -16.67 -6.97 -7.36
CA LEU A 92 -16.38 -5.82 -6.50
C LEU A 92 -16.39 -6.26 -5.03
N SER A 93 -15.63 -5.58 -4.17
CA SER A 93 -15.60 -5.91 -2.73
C SER A 93 -16.96 -5.64 -2.08
N ARG A 94 -17.62 -6.70 -1.60
CA ARG A 94 -18.88 -6.59 -0.86
C ARG A 94 -18.78 -5.71 0.39
N TYR A 95 -17.60 -5.63 0.99
CA TYR A 95 -17.41 -4.85 2.21
C TYR A 95 -17.59 -3.34 1.96
N TYR A 96 -17.09 -2.83 0.85
CA TYR A 96 -17.17 -1.42 0.49
C TYR A 96 -18.33 -1.11 -0.44
N CYS A 97 -18.66 -2.08 -1.28
CA CYS A 97 -19.63 -1.95 -2.33
C CYS A 97 -20.97 -2.60 -2.00
N GLY A 98 -21.18 -3.19 -0.82
CA GLY A 98 -22.45 -3.85 -0.47
C GLY A 98 -22.75 -5.06 -1.35
N SER A 99 -24.02 -5.35 -1.62
CA SER A 99 -24.46 -6.46 -2.47
C SER A 99 -25.36 -6.04 -3.64
N GLY A 100 -25.69 -4.75 -3.72
CA GLY A 100 -26.56 -4.22 -4.78
C GLY A 100 -25.87 -4.20 -6.14
N ALA A 101 -26.65 -4.40 -7.20
CA ALA A 101 -26.19 -4.42 -8.59
C ALA A 101 -25.56 -3.08 -9.05
N ILE A 102 -24.92 -3.12 -10.21
CA ILE A 102 -24.38 -1.94 -10.90
C ILE A 102 -25.02 -1.76 -12.28
N TYR A 103 -25.18 -0.51 -12.70
CA TYR A 103 -25.32 -0.13 -14.10
C TYR A 103 -23.92 0.05 -14.70
N VAL A 104 -23.73 -0.43 -15.93
CA VAL A 104 -22.49 -0.23 -16.69
C VAL A 104 -22.84 0.60 -17.92
N GLU A 105 -22.19 1.75 -18.06
CA GLU A 105 -22.33 2.60 -19.25
C GLU A 105 -21.45 2.08 -20.37
N GLY A 106 -20.19 1.75 -20.05
CA GLY A 106 -19.25 1.20 -21.02
C GLY A 106 -17.79 1.36 -20.61
N ILE A 107 -16.92 1.36 -21.62
CA ILE A 107 -15.49 1.64 -21.47
C ILE A 107 -15.16 2.99 -22.09
N HIS A 108 -14.61 3.91 -21.30
CA HIS A 108 -14.10 5.19 -21.78
C HIS A 108 -12.59 5.12 -21.97
N PHE A 109 -12.12 5.49 -23.15
CA PHE A 109 -10.70 5.65 -23.44
C PHE A 109 -10.28 7.10 -23.18
N ARG A 110 -9.25 7.28 -22.36
CA ARG A 110 -8.69 8.61 -22.07
C ARG A 110 -7.23 8.64 -22.49
N ALA A 111 -6.88 9.59 -23.35
CA ALA A 111 -5.49 9.87 -23.66
C ALA A 111 -4.78 10.35 -22.38
N ILE A 112 -3.60 9.80 -22.12
CA ILE A 112 -2.77 10.15 -20.97
C ILE A 112 -1.49 10.78 -21.51
N ASP A 113 -1.27 12.03 -21.13
CA ASP A 113 0.00 12.71 -21.35
C ASP A 113 0.90 12.40 -20.14
N ASP A 114 1.63 11.29 -20.23
CA ASP A 114 2.54 10.85 -19.18
C ASP A 114 3.98 11.01 -19.67
N SER A 115 4.61 12.13 -19.30
CA SER A 115 6.01 12.40 -19.61
C SER A 115 6.99 11.43 -18.93
N THR A 116 6.53 10.59 -17.99
CA THR A 116 7.34 9.53 -17.36
C THR A 116 7.24 8.19 -18.09
N PHE A 117 6.38 8.09 -19.10
CA PHE A 117 6.16 6.89 -19.88
C PHE A 117 7.31 6.67 -20.89
N LYS A 118 8.25 5.77 -20.57
CA LYS A 118 9.27 5.32 -21.53
C LYS A 118 8.73 4.14 -22.36
N PRO A 119 8.57 4.28 -23.69
CA PRO A 119 8.02 3.22 -24.56
C PRO A 119 8.78 1.89 -24.47
N GLU A 120 10.08 1.94 -24.18
CA GLU A 120 11.01 0.81 -24.12
C GLU A 120 10.61 -0.27 -23.08
N VAL A 121 9.89 0.09 -22.01
CA VAL A 121 9.42 -0.87 -20.99
C VAL A 121 8.28 -1.75 -21.51
N TYR A 122 7.54 -1.28 -22.52
CA TYR A 122 6.35 -1.94 -23.06
C TYR A 122 6.51 -2.41 -24.53
N GLU A 123 7.50 -1.93 -25.28
CA GLU A 123 7.84 -2.38 -26.65
C GLU A 123 8.14 -3.91 -26.71
N ASN A 124 8.54 -4.53 -25.59
CA ASN A 124 8.71 -5.98 -25.48
C ASN A 124 7.40 -6.78 -25.30
N LEU A 125 6.23 -6.16 -25.40
CA LEU A 125 4.90 -6.81 -25.22
C LEU A 125 4.20 -7.19 -26.53
N LYS A 126 4.94 -7.32 -27.64
CA LYS A 126 4.39 -7.93 -28.85
C LYS A 126 4.28 -9.44 -28.67
N GLY A 127 3.03 -9.91 -28.62
CA GLY A 127 2.69 -11.33 -28.59
C GLY A 127 2.43 -11.82 -27.17
N VAL A 128 1.28 -12.44 -26.98
CA VAL A 128 0.88 -13.09 -25.74
C VAL A 128 2.00 -14.03 -25.24
N GLN A 129 2.23 -14.00 -23.91
CA GLN A 129 3.21 -14.75 -23.11
C GLN A 129 4.67 -14.26 -23.11
N ARG A 130 5.02 -13.45 -22.09
CA ARG A 130 5.91 -13.89 -21.01
C ARG A 130 5.79 -12.98 -19.78
N VAL A 131 5.53 -13.63 -18.66
CA VAL A 131 5.52 -13.12 -17.29
C VAL A 131 6.78 -12.29 -17.03
N LEU A 132 6.62 -11.03 -16.59
CA LEU A 132 7.69 -10.33 -15.88
C LEU A 132 7.86 -11.00 -14.51
N LYS A 133 8.73 -12.01 -14.45
CA LYS A 133 9.38 -12.37 -13.19
C LYS A 133 10.25 -11.19 -12.80
N SER A 134 9.91 -10.50 -11.71
CA SER A 134 10.88 -9.65 -11.04
C SER A 134 12.00 -10.56 -10.53
N ASN A 135 13.18 -10.43 -11.12
CA ASN A 135 14.39 -11.06 -10.62
C ASN A 135 14.65 -10.56 -9.19
N LEU A 136 14.62 -11.47 -8.21
CA LEU A 136 15.40 -11.34 -7.00
C LEU A 136 15.67 -12.74 -6.42
N ASP A 137 16.47 -13.53 -7.15
CA ASP A 137 17.10 -14.72 -6.59
C ASP A 137 18.59 -14.69 -6.95
N SER A 138 19.40 -14.22 -6.00
CA SER A 138 20.78 -14.70 -5.77
C SER A 138 21.41 -13.86 -4.66
N VAL A 139 21.30 -14.34 -3.42
CA VAL A 139 22.38 -14.16 -2.46
C VAL A 139 22.73 -15.54 -1.95
N GLN A 140 23.95 -15.95 -2.27
CA GLN A 140 24.53 -17.23 -1.90
C GLN A 140 24.64 -17.37 -0.39
N GLN A 141 24.36 -18.57 0.09
CA GLN A 141 24.64 -19.03 1.45
C GLN A 141 26.14 -18.93 1.74
N VAL A 142 26.47 -18.42 2.92
CA VAL A 142 27.69 -18.83 3.63
C VAL A 142 27.27 -19.24 5.03
N SER A 143 27.52 -20.50 5.35
CA SER A 143 27.34 -21.13 6.66
C SER A 143 28.53 -20.83 7.57
N VAL A 144 28.32 -20.46 8.83
CA VAL A 144 29.23 -20.81 9.94
C VAL A 144 28.41 -20.99 11.23
N ASP A 145 28.93 -21.87 12.07
CA ASP A 145 28.36 -22.62 13.19
C ASP A 145 28.83 -22.09 14.56
N TYR A 146 28.11 -22.52 15.60
CA TYR A 146 28.39 -22.55 17.06
C TYR A 146 28.23 -21.32 17.99
N ASP A 147 27.23 -21.52 18.87
CA ASP A 147 27.25 -21.59 20.35
C ASP A 147 27.34 -20.39 21.31
N GLU A 148 26.33 -20.42 22.20
CA GLU A 148 26.31 -20.21 23.66
C GLU A 148 26.45 -18.81 24.31
N ILE A 149 25.30 -18.38 24.89
CA ILE A 149 25.12 -17.94 26.30
C ILE A 149 25.57 -16.48 26.60
N THR A 150 24.89 -15.56 27.34
CA THR A 150 23.90 -15.52 28.43
C THR A 150 23.41 -14.06 28.62
N GLN A 151 22.20 -13.91 29.18
CA GLN A 151 21.76 -12.91 30.19
C GLN A 151 21.65 -11.38 29.91
N LEU A 152 20.38 -10.92 30.06
CA LEU A 152 19.87 -9.78 30.86
C LEU A 152 20.42 -8.35 30.65
N GLU A 153 19.57 -7.41 30.23
CA GLU A 153 19.02 -6.32 31.10
C GLU A 153 18.20 -5.27 30.30
N ASP A 154 17.18 -4.76 30.99
CA ASP A 154 16.12 -3.86 30.55
C ASP A 154 16.66 -2.43 30.34
N GLY A 155 16.56 -1.90 29.12
CA GLY A 155 17.12 -0.58 28.79
C GLY A 155 17.22 -0.28 27.29
N VAL A 156 16.09 -0.29 26.58
CA VAL A 156 16.09 0.01 25.14
C VAL A 156 16.23 1.52 24.90
N LYS A 157 17.46 1.94 24.55
CA LYS A 157 17.83 3.33 24.22
C LYS A 157 17.09 3.83 22.97
N ILE A 158 16.46 5.00 23.08
CA ILE A 158 16.04 5.82 21.94
C ILE A 158 17.31 6.41 21.33
N LEU A 159 17.58 6.17 20.03
CA LEU A 159 18.74 6.74 19.35
C LEU A 159 18.38 8.06 18.67
N PRO A 160 18.80 9.23 19.20
CA PRO A 160 18.73 10.48 18.45
C PRO A 160 19.82 10.51 17.39
N GLN A 161 19.47 10.92 16.17
CA GLN A 161 20.42 11.26 15.10
C GLN A 161 20.05 12.64 14.54
N SER A 162 21.00 13.39 14.00
CA SER A 162 20.77 14.72 13.41
C SER A 162 21.03 14.67 11.91
N ASN A 163 20.15 15.30 11.11
CA ASN A 163 20.44 15.51 9.70
C ASN A 163 21.47 16.64 9.48
N VAL A 164 21.89 16.84 8.22
CA VAL A 164 22.86 17.87 7.80
C VAL A 164 22.43 19.29 8.22
N ASN A 165 21.14 19.52 8.44
CA ASN A 165 20.56 20.80 8.86
C ASN A 165 20.35 20.91 10.39
N GLY A 166 20.87 19.96 11.17
CA GLY A 166 20.76 19.94 12.63
C GLY A 166 19.36 19.58 13.17
N LYS A 167 18.40 19.23 12.32
CA LYS A 167 17.08 18.77 12.76
C LYS A 167 17.16 17.31 13.21
N LYS A 168 16.56 17.01 14.37
CA LYS A 168 16.67 15.70 15.02
C LYS A 168 15.70 14.68 14.41
N TRP A 169 16.23 13.49 14.14
CA TRP A 169 15.51 12.28 13.75
C TRP A 169 15.46 11.36 14.97
N HIS A 170 14.29 10.75 15.18
CA HIS A 170 14.08 9.85 16.32
C HIS A 170 13.58 8.50 15.86
N THR A 171 14.08 7.45 16.48
CA THR A 171 13.71 6.08 16.14
C THR A 171 13.17 5.36 17.35
N LEU A 172 12.04 4.71 17.18
CA LEU A 172 11.47 3.79 18.17
C LEU A 172 11.47 2.38 17.59
N PRO A 173 12.02 1.38 18.28
CA PRO A 173 12.01 0.00 17.83
C PRO A 173 10.60 -0.59 17.84
N ALA A 174 10.39 -1.67 17.07
CA ALA A 174 9.11 -2.34 16.94
C ALA A 174 8.46 -2.70 18.28
N LYS A 175 9.27 -3.16 19.25
CA LYS A 175 8.82 -3.49 20.60
C LYS A 175 8.15 -2.31 21.30
N MET A 176 8.65 -1.09 21.14
CA MET A 176 8.08 0.10 21.78
C MET A 176 6.71 0.49 21.21
N VAL A 177 6.41 0.08 19.97
CA VAL A 177 5.26 0.63 19.23
C VAL A 177 4.18 -0.37 18.85
N LEU A 178 4.51 -1.67 18.89
CA LEU A 178 3.60 -2.78 18.61
C LEU A 178 3.27 -3.61 19.85
N TYR A 179 4.03 -3.45 20.94
CA TYR A 179 3.84 -4.23 22.15
C TYR A 179 2.72 -3.64 23.01
N GLU A 180 1.54 -4.20 22.85
CA GLU A 180 0.45 -4.11 23.81
C GLU A 180 0.15 -5.54 24.27
N SER A 181 -0.08 -5.77 25.56
CA SER A 181 -0.22 -7.13 26.13
C SER A 181 -1.27 -7.99 25.40
N SER A 182 -2.32 -7.38 24.84
CA SER A 182 -3.35 -8.04 24.02
C SER A 182 -2.91 -8.36 22.58
N ASP A 183 -1.89 -7.68 22.06
CA ASP A 183 -1.41 -7.77 20.68
C ASP A 183 -0.13 -8.62 20.55
N VAL A 184 0.50 -9.07 21.65
CA VAL A 184 1.72 -9.91 21.63
C VAL A 184 1.53 -11.18 20.79
N LYS A 185 0.37 -11.82 20.88
CA LYS A 185 0.05 -13.04 20.10
C LYS A 185 -0.07 -12.80 18.59
N ARG A 186 -0.06 -11.54 18.13
CA ARG A 186 -0.14 -11.21 16.69
C ARG A 186 1.20 -11.22 16.00
N TYR A 187 2.30 -11.28 16.74
CA TYR A 187 3.64 -11.15 16.19
C TYR A 187 4.51 -12.32 16.59
N ASN A 188 5.36 -12.73 15.66
CA ASN A 188 6.54 -13.51 15.97
C ASN A 188 7.71 -12.55 16.19
N TRP A 189 8.23 -12.49 17.41
CA TRP A 189 9.33 -11.61 17.79
C TRP A 189 10.65 -12.32 17.53
N LYS A 190 11.57 -11.66 16.84
CA LYS A 190 12.91 -12.20 16.56
C LYS A 190 13.96 -11.21 17.04
N ALA A 191 14.94 -11.71 17.79
CA ALA A 191 16.15 -10.96 18.06
C ALA A 191 16.94 -10.79 16.76
N LEU A 192 17.62 -9.66 16.63
CA LEU A 192 18.61 -9.40 15.59
C LEU A 192 19.97 -9.32 16.26
N ASP A 193 20.99 -9.80 15.58
CA ASP A 193 22.37 -9.67 16.04
C ASP A 193 22.79 -8.18 16.02
N GLU A 194 23.54 -7.75 17.05
CA GLU A 194 23.91 -6.34 17.21
C GLU A 194 24.77 -5.78 16.06
N SER A 195 25.41 -6.65 15.28
CA SER A 195 26.19 -6.30 14.09
C SER A 195 25.34 -6.00 12.85
N GLU A 196 24.07 -6.45 12.81
CA GLU A 196 23.21 -6.37 11.63
C GLU A 196 22.18 -5.23 11.69
N SER A 197 21.90 -4.67 12.88
CA SER A 197 20.83 -3.68 12.99
C SER A 197 20.88 -2.81 14.23
N ARG A 198 20.56 -1.52 14.04
CA ARG A 198 20.20 -0.58 15.12
C ARG A 198 18.92 -0.96 15.89
N PHE A 199 18.22 -2.00 15.44
CA PHE A 199 17.03 -2.55 16.06
C PHE A 199 17.35 -3.91 16.68
N ARG A 200 17.26 -4.03 18.01
CA ARG A 200 17.56 -5.29 18.74
C ARG A 200 16.54 -6.40 18.51
N GLU A 201 15.29 -6.03 18.27
CA GLU A 201 14.19 -6.96 18.05
C GLU A 201 13.29 -6.46 16.92
N VAL A 202 12.84 -7.38 16.07
CA VAL A 202 11.82 -7.15 15.03
C VAL A 202 10.54 -7.93 15.32
N ALA A 203 9.44 -7.43 14.80
CA ALA A 203 8.13 -8.08 14.87
C ALA A 203 7.67 -8.53 13.48
N GLU A 204 7.55 -9.84 13.26
CA GLU A 204 6.89 -10.38 12.07
C GLU A 204 5.40 -10.56 12.33
N LEU A 205 4.55 -9.84 11.58
CA LEU A 205 3.10 -9.93 11.66
C LEU A 205 2.60 -11.32 11.23
N LEU A 206 1.93 -12.04 12.14
CA LEU A 206 1.19 -13.26 11.84
C LEU A 206 -0.11 -12.94 11.11
N SER A 207 -0.75 -13.93 10.50
CA SER A 207 -1.97 -13.78 9.70
C SER A 207 -3.10 -13.06 10.45
N HIS A 208 -3.23 -11.74 10.21
CA HIS A 208 -4.22 -10.87 10.85
C HIS A 208 -4.78 -9.86 9.86
N GLN A 209 -6.07 -9.56 10.01
CA GLN A 209 -6.72 -8.50 9.22
C GLN A 209 -6.33 -7.09 9.70
N VAL A 210 -5.97 -6.96 10.98
CA VAL A 210 -5.76 -5.68 11.66
C VAL A 210 -4.56 -5.77 12.60
N PHE A 211 -3.76 -4.72 12.62
CA PHE A 211 -2.78 -4.47 13.68
C PHE A 211 -2.79 -3.00 14.09
N ARG A 212 -2.13 -2.68 15.20
CA ARG A 212 -2.07 -1.34 15.77
C ARG A 212 -0.63 -0.90 15.96
N ILE A 213 -0.40 0.40 15.74
CA ILE A 213 0.84 1.08 16.10
C ILE A 213 0.45 2.14 17.12
N LYS A 214 1.13 2.14 18.27
CA LYS A 214 0.89 3.09 19.34
C LYS A 214 2.22 3.62 19.85
N CYS A 215 2.34 4.93 20.03
CA CYS A 215 3.44 5.49 20.77
C CYS A 215 3.04 6.81 21.39
N ASN A 216 3.82 7.28 22.36
CA ASN A 216 3.69 8.62 22.90
C ASN A 216 5.06 9.31 22.79
N ILE A 217 5.13 10.37 21.99
CA ILE A 217 6.40 11.04 21.70
C ILE A 217 6.52 12.24 22.63
N GLU A 218 7.62 12.32 23.38
CA GLU A 218 7.98 13.52 24.12
C GLU A 218 8.48 14.59 23.14
N THR A 219 7.80 15.73 23.06
CA THR A 219 8.15 16.79 22.09
C THR A 219 9.46 17.48 22.41
N GLN A 220 9.92 17.44 23.67
CA GLN A 220 11.26 17.89 24.07
C GLN A 220 12.41 17.17 23.34
N LYS A 221 12.14 15.97 22.81
CA LYS A 221 13.10 15.24 21.98
C LYS A 221 13.12 15.81 20.55
N LEU A 222 11.99 16.30 20.06
CA LEU A 222 11.80 16.86 18.72
C LEU A 222 12.30 18.32 18.62
N SER A 223 12.43 18.80 17.38
CA SER A 223 12.53 20.22 17.08
C SER A 223 11.16 20.89 17.28
N ALA A 224 11.15 22.06 17.94
CA ALA A 224 9.92 22.81 18.20
C ALA A 224 9.28 23.33 16.91
N ASP A 225 7.94 23.40 16.89
CA ASP A 225 7.13 23.93 15.78
C ASP A 225 7.57 23.43 14.39
N THR A 226 7.79 22.12 14.28
CA THR A 226 8.29 21.48 13.07
C THR A 226 7.30 20.40 12.63
N ASP A 227 7.01 20.36 11.34
CA ASP A 227 6.25 19.26 10.75
C ASP A 227 7.11 18.01 10.66
N TYR A 228 6.55 16.88 11.06
CA TYR A 228 7.20 15.58 11.07
C TYR A 228 6.38 14.57 10.29
N ALA A 229 7.07 13.72 9.54
CA ALA A 229 6.54 12.48 9.01
C ALA A 229 7.05 11.29 9.85
N CYS A 230 6.12 10.37 10.15
CA CYS A 230 6.40 9.11 10.80
C CYS A 230 6.49 8.01 9.74
N TYR A 231 7.68 7.44 9.57
CA TYR A 231 7.97 6.35 8.67
C TYR A 231 7.92 5.03 9.42
N LEU A 232 7.19 4.05 8.89
CA LEU A 232 7.33 2.66 9.31
C LEU A 232 8.49 2.05 8.54
N VAL A 233 9.47 1.50 9.26
CA VAL A 233 10.62 0.81 8.67
C VAL A 233 10.40 -0.69 8.77
N PHE A 234 10.46 -1.39 7.63
CA PHE A 234 10.07 -2.79 7.55
C PHE A 234 10.79 -3.57 6.45
N LYS A 235 10.68 -4.89 6.52
CA LYS A 235 10.97 -5.85 5.45
C LYS A 235 9.76 -6.73 5.21
N LEU A 236 9.76 -7.42 4.06
CA LEU A 236 8.76 -8.42 3.73
C LEU A 236 9.37 -9.81 3.76
N SER A 237 8.74 -10.72 4.50
CA SER A 237 9.07 -12.14 4.48
C SER A 237 8.85 -12.72 3.08
N GLN A 238 9.67 -13.69 2.66
CA GLN A 238 9.49 -14.37 1.37
C GLN A 238 8.09 -15.02 1.24
N LYS A 239 7.51 -15.46 2.36
CA LYS A 239 6.20 -16.11 2.44
C LYS A 239 5.05 -15.14 2.76
N CYS A 240 5.25 -13.82 2.62
CA CYS A 240 4.25 -12.84 3.04
C CYS A 240 2.99 -12.85 2.15
N HIS A 241 1.82 -12.71 2.79
CA HIS A 241 0.50 -12.80 2.17
C HIS A 241 -0.31 -11.51 2.39
N GLY A 242 -1.23 -11.19 1.45
CA GLY A 242 -2.21 -10.10 1.60
C GLY A 242 -1.70 -8.67 1.47
N LEU A 243 -0.38 -8.44 1.46
CA LEU A 243 0.26 -7.11 1.43
C LEU A 243 0.28 -6.43 0.04
N GLN A 244 -0.42 -6.97 -0.96
CA GLN A 244 -0.57 -6.37 -2.30
C GLN A 244 -1.66 -5.27 -2.32
N CYS A 245 -2.67 -5.40 -1.46
CA CYS A 245 -3.80 -4.47 -1.43
C CYS A 245 -3.49 -3.21 -0.60
N PRO A 246 -4.22 -2.10 -0.82
CA PRO A 246 -4.06 -0.90 -0.01
C PRO A 246 -4.54 -1.16 1.42
N VAL A 247 -3.76 -0.68 2.39
CA VAL A 247 -4.07 -0.82 3.81
C VAL A 247 -4.67 0.48 4.32
N LYS A 248 -5.85 0.39 4.93
CA LYS A 248 -6.52 1.54 5.53
C LYS A 248 -5.86 1.87 6.86
N VAL A 249 -5.40 3.11 6.99
CA VAL A 249 -4.81 3.66 8.21
C VAL A 249 -5.77 4.68 8.80
N ARG A 250 -6.13 4.48 10.08
CA ARG A 250 -6.97 5.40 10.84
C ARG A 250 -6.30 5.76 12.14
N ASP A 251 -6.25 7.06 12.43
CA ASP A 251 -5.93 7.56 13.76
C ASP A 251 -7.14 7.35 14.68
N VAL A 252 -6.93 6.59 15.75
CA VAL A 252 -7.96 6.19 16.72
C VAL A 252 -8.23 7.31 17.74
N LEU A 253 -7.32 8.28 17.89
CA LEU A 253 -7.49 9.40 18.82
C LEU A 253 -8.46 10.44 18.25
N LEU A 254 -8.46 10.63 16.93
CA LEU A 254 -9.37 11.52 16.23
C LEU A 254 -10.76 10.90 16.01
N ARG A 255 -11.39 10.30 17.03
CA ARG A 255 -12.63 9.51 16.91
C ARG A 255 -13.78 10.24 16.19
N LYS A 256 -13.88 11.56 16.37
CA LYS A 256 -14.90 12.40 15.72
C LYS A 256 -14.62 12.62 14.23
N ASN A 257 -13.35 12.59 13.84
CA ASN A 257 -12.94 12.67 12.45
C ASN A 257 -13.07 11.28 11.79
N LYS A 258 -13.83 11.22 10.70
CA LYS A 258 -13.97 9.98 9.89
C LYS A 258 -12.83 9.84 8.87
N GLU A 259 -11.83 10.71 8.94
CA GLU A 259 -10.67 10.64 8.06
C GLU A 259 -9.86 9.37 8.26
N PHE A 260 -9.39 8.87 7.12
CA PHE A 260 -8.47 7.76 7.02
C PHE A 260 -7.66 7.95 5.75
N LYS A 261 -6.46 7.39 5.77
CA LYS A 261 -5.52 7.39 4.65
C LYS A 261 -5.34 5.94 4.19
N PHE A 262 -4.92 5.75 2.95
CA PHE A 262 -4.45 4.45 2.47
C PHE A 262 -2.93 4.50 2.31
N LEU A 263 -2.29 3.36 2.54
CA LEU A 263 -0.89 3.14 2.19
C LEU A 263 -0.72 1.77 1.55
N TYR A 264 0.46 1.55 0.98
CA TYR A 264 0.86 0.23 0.49
C TYR A 264 2.13 -0.26 1.20
N PHE A 265 2.24 -1.57 1.37
CA PHE A 265 3.48 -2.23 1.80
C PHE A 265 4.26 -2.83 0.62
N ARG A 266 3.66 -2.87 -0.57
CA ARG A 266 4.30 -3.23 -1.84
C ARG A 266 4.03 -2.15 -2.87
N SER A 267 4.95 -1.94 -3.80
CA SER A 267 4.73 -0.97 -4.89
C SER A 267 3.46 -1.34 -5.68
N PRO A 268 2.44 -0.47 -5.70
CA PRO A 268 1.21 -0.75 -6.43
C PRO A 268 1.42 -0.67 -7.94
N ARG A 269 0.55 -1.33 -8.70
CA ARG A 269 0.46 -1.12 -10.15
C ARG A 269 0.04 0.32 -10.46
N THR A 270 0.45 0.84 -11.61
CA THR A 270 0.17 2.22 -12.05
C THR A 270 -1.32 2.58 -11.99
N VAL A 271 -2.20 1.68 -12.41
CA VAL A 271 -3.67 1.83 -12.35
C VAL A 271 -4.22 2.05 -10.93
N ASN A 272 -3.42 1.76 -9.90
CA ASN A 272 -3.80 1.89 -8.50
C ASN A 272 -3.15 3.11 -7.81
N ILE A 273 -2.31 3.88 -8.52
CA ILE A 273 -1.65 5.08 -8.02
C ILE A 273 -2.59 6.29 -8.23
N HIS A 274 -3.54 6.49 -7.31
CA HIS A 274 -4.50 7.61 -7.35
C HIS A 274 -4.02 8.78 -6.49
N ASN A 275 -2.80 9.28 -6.72
CA ASN A 275 -2.13 10.27 -5.85
C ASN A 275 -1.98 9.78 -4.39
N ILE A 276 -1.92 8.47 -4.19
CA ILE A 276 -1.60 7.89 -2.89
C ILE A 276 -0.09 7.99 -2.73
N GLU A 277 0.35 8.99 -1.97
CA GLU A 277 1.77 9.26 -1.72
C GLU A 277 2.43 8.25 -0.76
N ARG A 278 1.62 7.52 0.02
CA ARG A 278 2.09 6.52 1.00
C ARG A 278 2.36 5.17 0.34
N VAL A 279 3.29 5.18 -0.61
CA VAL A 279 3.86 3.99 -1.24
C VAL A 279 5.22 3.68 -0.62
N PRO A 280 5.61 2.40 -0.55
CA PRO A 280 6.84 2.02 0.12
C PRO A 280 8.04 2.40 -0.76
N LYS A 281 9.11 2.88 -0.14
CA LYS A 281 10.37 3.24 -0.80
C LYS A 281 11.50 2.36 -0.28
N PRO A 282 12.37 1.84 -1.17
CA PRO A 282 13.57 1.13 -0.75
C PRO A 282 14.57 2.11 -0.14
N ARG A 283 15.34 1.62 0.82
CA ARG A 283 16.44 2.32 1.49
C ARG A 283 17.77 1.71 1.08
N GLU A 284 18.86 2.47 1.31
CA GLU A 284 20.23 2.01 1.03
C GLU A 284 20.64 0.82 1.91
N ASP A 285 20.09 0.72 3.13
CA ASP A 285 20.31 -0.36 4.09
C ASP A 285 19.54 -1.66 3.74
N GLY A 286 18.86 -1.70 2.59
CA GLY A 286 18.05 -2.84 2.13
C GLY A 286 16.73 -3.01 2.89
N LEU A 287 16.32 -2.05 3.72
CA LEU A 287 14.99 -1.97 4.31
C LEU A 287 14.02 -1.22 3.38
N MET A 288 12.73 -1.27 3.72
CA MET A 288 11.69 -0.45 3.10
C MET A 288 11.13 0.52 4.13
N GLU A 289 10.67 1.68 3.66
CA GLU A 289 9.95 2.64 4.48
C GLU A 289 8.66 3.13 3.83
N VAL A 290 7.66 3.46 4.65
CA VAL A 290 6.44 4.13 4.19
C VAL A 290 5.93 5.08 5.26
N ILE A 291 5.46 6.26 4.85
CA ILE A 291 4.84 7.21 5.76
C ILE A 291 3.52 6.62 6.28
N VAL A 292 3.37 6.51 7.59
CA VAL A 292 2.14 6.04 8.25
C VAL A 292 1.36 7.16 8.93
N TRP A 293 2.03 8.26 9.28
CA TRP A 293 1.44 9.39 9.99
C TRP A 293 2.26 10.66 9.80
N GLU A 294 1.63 11.82 9.97
CA GLU A 294 2.25 13.15 9.88
C GLU A 294 1.64 14.01 10.98
N PHE A 295 2.46 14.86 11.60
CA PHE A 295 2.04 15.74 12.69
C PHE A 295 2.97 16.95 12.81
N ASN A 296 2.50 18.01 13.45
CA ASN A 296 3.35 19.13 13.87
C ASN A 296 3.73 18.95 15.35
N SER A 297 4.99 19.17 15.70
CA SER A 297 5.48 19.00 17.09
C SER A 297 4.86 20.00 18.07
N GLY A 298 4.34 21.12 17.60
CA GLY A 298 3.54 22.07 18.36
C GLY A 298 4.21 22.55 19.65
N LYS A 299 3.39 22.87 20.65
CA LYS A 299 3.80 23.31 21.99
C LYS A 299 3.43 22.35 23.11
N ASN A 300 2.77 21.23 22.79
CA ASN A 300 2.38 20.24 23.81
C ASN A 300 3.61 19.46 24.25
N ASP A 301 3.67 18.99 25.50
CA ASP A 301 4.79 18.18 26.00
C ASP A 301 4.86 16.79 25.34
N HIS A 302 3.69 16.29 24.92
CA HIS A 302 3.54 14.96 24.36
C HIS A 302 2.64 14.95 23.12
N VAL A 303 3.02 14.13 22.14
CA VAL A 303 2.25 13.85 20.94
C VAL A 303 1.90 12.35 20.91
N PRO A 304 0.68 11.97 21.33
CA PRO A 304 0.24 10.59 21.28
C PRO A 304 -0.14 10.19 19.85
N MET A 305 0.29 9.00 19.45
CA MET A 305 -0.08 8.37 18.19
C MET A 305 -0.77 7.04 18.47
N SER A 306 -1.96 6.83 17.86
CA SER A 306 -2.61 5.51 17.88
C SER A 306 -3.22 5.21 16.52
N LEU A 307 -2.52 4.40 15.74
CA LEU A 307 -2.95 4.01 14.40
C LEU A 307 -3.56 2.61 14.41
N LYS A 308 -4.68 2.46 13.72
CA LYS A 308 -5.27 1.17 13.35
C LYS A 308 -5.06 0.94 11.86
N LEU A 309 -4.28 -0.09 11.52
CA LEU A 309 -4.01 -0.50 10.15
C LEU A 309 -4.86 -1.73 9.83
N ARG A 310 -5.63 -1.66 8.74
CA ARG A 310 -6.59 -2.71 8.37
C ARG A 310 -6.53 -3.04 6.89
N CYS A 311 -6.34 -4.32 6.60
CA CYS A 311 -6.62 -4.91 5.30
C CYS A 311 -8.09 -5.32 5.25
N TYR A 312 -8.72 -5.14 4.09
CA TYR A 312 -10.11 -5.56 3.87
C TYR A 312 -10.25 -6.68 2.85
N GLU A 313 -9.15 -7.08 2.22
CA GLU A 313 -9.09 -8.17 1.24
C GLU A 313 -8.60 -9.50 1.86
N GLY A 314 -8.85 -9.68 3.16
CA GLY A 314 -8.43 -10.85 3.93
C GLY A 314 -7.40 -10.50 5.01
N THR A 315 -6.45 -11.40 5.24
CA THR A 315 -5.40 -11.23 6.25
C THR A 315 -4.07 -10.84 5.61
N MET A 316 -3.27 -10.11 6.40
CA MET A 316 -1.88 -9.80 6.10
C MET A 316 -0.98 -10.66 6.99
N SER A 317 0.12 -11.16 6.43
CA SER A 317 1.17 -11.84 7.19
C SER A 317 2.54 -11.57 6.57
N GLY A 318 3.60 -11.75 7.37
CA GLY A 318 4.98 -11.63 6.91
C GLY A 318 5.47 -10.19 6.72
N LEU A 319 4.78 -9.21 7.30
CA LEU A 319 5.31 -7.85 7.46
C LEU A 319 6.28 -7.85 8.65
N ILE A 320 7.57 -7.64 8.41
CA ILE A 320 8.62 -7.63 9.43
C ILE A 320 8.91 -6.18 9.79
N VAL A 321 8.40 -5.71 10.93
CA VAL A 321 8.57 -4.35 11.38
C VAL A 321 9.85 -4.24 12.21
N HIS A 322 10.70 -3.28 11.84
CA HIS A 322 11.90 -2.92 12.60
C HIS A 322 11.60 -1.80 13.60
N GLY A 323 10.78 -0.84 13.21
CA GLY A 323 10.38 0.24 14.07
C GLY A 323 9.72 1.37 13.30
N ILE A 324 9.67 2.53 13.95
CA ILE A 324 9.23 3.77 13.32
C ILE A 324 10.31 4.85 13.47
N GLU A 325 10.39 5.71 12.47
CA GLU A 325 11.29 6.86 12.42
C GLU A 325 10.48 8.15 12.27
N PHE A 326 10.81 9.14 13.09
CA PHE A 326 10.24 10.49 13.01
C PHE A 326 11.24 11.40 12.33
N CYS A 327 10.90 11.83 11.13
CA CYS A 327 11.74 12.67 10.31
C CYS A 327 11.05 14.02 10.10
N PRO A 328 11.75 15.14 10.36
CA PRO A 328 11.24 16.47 10.09
C PRO A 328 11.10 16.67 8.58
N LEU A 329 10.02 17.32 8.17
CA LEU A 329 9.73 17.70 6.79
C LEU A 329 10.47 18.99 6.37
#